data_AF-D2MPH3-F1
#
_entry.id   AF-D2MPH3-F1
#
_cell.length_a   1.000
_cell.length_b   1.000
_cell.length_c   1.000
_cell.angle_alpha   90.00
_cell.angle_beta   90.00
_cell.angle_gamma   90.00
#
_symmetry.space_group_name_H-M   'P 1'
#
loop_
_entity.id
_entity.type
_entity.pdbx_description
1 polymer ?
#
loop_
_entity_poly.entity_id
_entity_poly.type
_entity_poly.pdbx_seq_one_letter_code
_entity_poly.pdbx_strand_id
1 'polypeptide(L)'
;MKIKNKLIKRDSLSDFKEVLDELKPKTVIETDLGYQYLDRLEISKEEEKYVLKLVLFEATEEQILKTQIEKAKPLVQDTLKKADDDTKQKYSAFYPNYRDDKDGYTYQVGDLRSQYGILYRCKKVHKKDYQALPQLLGEYWELVKNKPDKPKNPNLPKEKPAFYEADKTYAIGDYVLFGDKVYRRINKSGNDGSPFSDPKNWELIGKWEE
;
A
#
# COMPACT_ATOMS: atom_id res chain seq x y z
N MET A 1 22.90 4.63 -18.14
CA MET A 1 23.08 4.30 -19.58
C MET A 1 21.75 3.81 -20.19
N LYS A 2 21.32 4.32 -21.35
CA LYS A 2 20.13 3.78 -22.05
C LYS A 2 20.59 2.63 -22.95
N ILE A 3 20.27 1.40 -22.58
CA ILE A 3 20.76 0.22 -23.30
C ILE A 3 19.98 0.10 -24.60
N LYS A 4 20.69 0.26 -25.73
CA LYS A 4 20.12 0.16 -27.08
C LYS A 4 20.30 -1.23 -27.70
N ASN A 5 21.31 -1.99 -27.26
CA ASN A 5 21.65 -3.29 -27.84
C ASN A 5 21.80 -4.35 -26.74
N LYS A 6 21.11 -5.48 -26.90
CA LYS A 6 21.21 -6.66 -26.01
C LYS A 6 22.52 -7.43 -26.18
N LEU A 7 23.30 -7.08 -27.21
CA LEU A 7 24.59 -7.66 -27.56
C LEU A 7 25.61 -6.52 -27.72
N ILE A 8 26.72 -6.60 -26.99
CA ILE A 8 27.81 -5.62 -27.02
C ILE A 8 29.08 -6.36 -27.41
N LYS A 9 29.72 -5.98 -28.52
CA LYS A 9 30.97 -6.58 -28.99
C LYS A 9 32.16 -5.68 -28.66
N ARG A 10 33.25 -6.25 -28.15
CA ARG A 10 34.50 -5.56 -27.79
C ARG A 10 35.72 -6.41 -28.15
N ASP A 11 36.88 -5.76 -28.27
CA ASP A 11 38.12 -6.44 -28.64
C ASP A 11 38.80 -7.07 -27.41
N SER A 12 38.58 -6.54 -26.20
CA SER A 12 39.10 -7.10 -24.95
C SER A 12 38.00 -7.30 -23.90
N LEU A 13 38.20 -8.29 -23.01
CA LEU A 13 37.37 -8.49 -21.82
C LEU A 13 37.38 -7.29 -20.87
N SER A 14 38.50 -6.57 -20.78
CA SER A 14 38.63 -5.37 -19.94
C SER A 14 37.67 -4.26 -20.35
N ASP A 15 37.26 -4.24 -21.62
CA ASP A 15 36.42 -3.20 -22.19
C ASP A 15 34.96 -3.30 -21.70
N PHE A 16 34.60 -4.41 -21.06
CA PHE A 16 33.29 -4.57 -20.42
C PHE A 16 33.24 -4.08 -18.98
N LYS A 17 34.37 -3.70 -18.37
CA LYS A 17 34.44 -3.39 -16.93
C LYS A 17 33.38 -2.39 -16.50
N GLU A 18 33.27 -1.27 -17.21
CA GLU A 18 32.26 -0.23 -16.93
C GLU A 18 30.83 -0.77 -16.99
N VAL A 19 30.53 -1.59 -18.01
CA VAL A 19 29.19 -2.19 -18.17
C VAL A 19 28.89 -3.20 -17.06
N LEU A 20 29.87 -3.99 -16.64
CA LEU A 20 29.73 -4.97 -15.57
C LEU A 20 29.60 -4.30 -14.19
N ASP A 21 30.26 -3.16 -13.99
CA ASP A 21 30.17 -2.38 -12.76
C ASP A 21 28.81 -1.68 -12.63
N GLU A 22 28.25 -1.20 -13.75
CA GLU A 22 26.92 -0.57 -13.79
C GLU A 22 25.75 -1.57 -13.75
N LEU A 23 25.85 -2.67 -14.50
CA LEU A 23 24.75 -3.63 -14.65
C LEU A 23 24.82 -4.74 -13.61
N LYS A 24 23.92 -4.66 -12.63
CA LYS A 24 23.75 -5.70 -11.62
C LYS A 24 22.71 -6.72 -12.09
N PRO A 25 23.04 -8.01 -12.24
CA PRO A 25 22.04 -9.05 -12.50
C PRO A 25 20.93 -9.05 -11.44
N LYS A 26 19.78 -9.60 -11.81
CA LYS A 26 18.56 -9.67 -10.99
C LYS A 26 17.97 -8.30 -10.67
N THR A 27 18.13 -7.34 -11.57
CA THR A 27 17.57 -5.98 -11.44
C THR A 27 16.73 -5.59 -12.64
N VAL A 28 15.92 -4.56 -12.48
CA VAL A 28 15.18 -3.95 -13.59
C VAL A 28 16.00 -2.79 -14.14
N ILE A 29 16.11 -2.75 -15.47
CA ILE A 29 16.82 -1.72 -16.20
C ILE A 29 15.91 -1.09 -17.25
N GLU A 30 16.19 0.16 -17.61
CA GLU A 30 15.44 0.87 -18.64
C GLU A 30 16.16 0.76 -19.98
N THR A 31 15.45 0.24 -20.99
CA THR A 31 15.94 0.10 -22.36
C THR A 31 15.05 0.90 -23.33
N ASP A 32 15.39 0.84 -24.61
CA ASP A 32 14.55 1.31 -25.71
C ASP A 32 13.16 0.65 -25.80
N LEU A 33 13.03 -0.59 -25.36
CA LEU A 33 11.78 -1.36 -25.29
C LEU A 33 11.00 -1.13 -23.98
N GLY A 34 11.45 -0.22 -23.12
CA GLY A 34 10.86 0.04 -21.80
C GLY A 34 11.63 -0.65 -20.67
N TYR A 35 10.94 -1.00 -19.58
CA TYR A 35 11.55 -1.64 -18.42
C TYR A 35 11.72 -3.14 -18.65
N GLN A 36 12.96 -3.64 -18.53
CA GLN A 36 13.30 -5.05 -18.71
C GLN A 36 13.94 -5.60 -17.42
N TYR A 37 13.67 -6.86 -17.09
CA TYR A 37 14.37 -7.56 -16.02
C TYR A 37 15.66 -8.18 -16.57
N LEU A 38 16.79 -7.79 -16.00
CA LEU A 38 18.10 -8.37 -16.29
C LEU A 38 18.30 -9.63 -15.46
N ASP A 39 18.18 -10.80 -16.10
CA ASP A 39 18.38 -12.08 -15.43
C ASP A 39 19.86 -12.36 -15.16
N ARG A 40 20.67 -12.26 -16.20
CA ARG A 40 22.11 -12.52 -16.16
C ARG A 40 22.85 -11.89 -17.33
N LEU A 41 24.17 -11.85 -17.17
CA LEU A 41 25.14 -11.39 -18.17
C LEU A 41 25.91 -12.61 -18.67
N GLU A 42 25.95 -12.82 -19.99
CA GLU A 42 26.67 -13.91 -20.64
C GLU A 42 27.81 -13.32 -21.46
N ILE A 43 29.06 -13.73 -21.22
CA ILE A 43 30.20 -13.33 -22.05
C ILE A 43 30.67 -14.55 -22.85
N SER A 44 30.75 -14.39 -24.17
CA SER A 44 31.33 -15.38 -25.09
C SER A 44 32.45 -14.75 -25.92
N LYS A 45 33.24 -15.58 -26.59
CA LYS A 45 34.17 -15.16 -27.64
C LYS A 45 33.64 -15.66 -28.98
N GLU A 46 33.47 -14.76 -29.93
CA GLU A 46 33.06 -15.04 -31.31
C GLU A 46 34.18 -14.53 -32.22
N GLU A 47 34.82 -15.43 -32.94
CA GLU A 47 36.00 -15.12 -33.77
C GLU A 47 37.12 -14.45 -32.95
N GLU A 48 37.44 -13.19 -33.27
CA GLU A 48 38.44 -12.38 -32.58
C GLU A 48 37.85 -11.40 -31.55
N LYS A 49 36.52 -11.36 -31.38
CA LYS A 49 35.85 -10.42 -30.49
C LYS A 49 35.19 -11.11 -29.31
N TYR A 50 35.13 -10.39 -28.18
CA TYR A 50 34.31 -10.78 -27.05
C TYR A 50 32.91 -10.17 -27.19
N VAL A 51 31.90 -10.94 -26.81
CA VAL A 51 30.49 -10.56 -26.92
C VAL A 51 29.84 -10.68 -25.55
N LEU A 52 29.34 -9.56 -25.04
CA LEU A 52 28.50 -9.51 -23.85
C LEU A 52 27.03 -9.52 -24.29
N LYS A 53 26.30 -10.53 -23.84
CA LYS A 53 24.86 -10.68 -24.05
C LYS A 53 24.13 -10.44 -22.74
N LEU A 54 23.12 -9.58 -22.80
CA LEU A 54 22.20 -9.32 -21.70
C LEU A 54 20.98 -10.25 -21.87
N VAL A 55 20.78 -11.15 -20.90
CA VAL A 55 19.59 -12.00 -20.87
C VAL A 55 18.47 -11.22 -20.20
N LEU A 56 17.55 -10.72 -21.01
CA LEU A 56 16.48 -9.81 -20.61
C LEU A 56 15.10 -10.44 -20.77
N PHE A 57 14.23 -10.18 -19.81
CA PHE A 57 12.81 -10.52 -19.85
C PHE A 57 11.97 -9.25 -19.70
N GLU A 58 10.70 -9.33 -20.09
CA GLU A 58 9.74 -8.28 -19.74
C GLU A 58 9.63 -8.19 -18.21
N ALA A 59 9.78 -6.98 -17.67
CA ALA A 59 9.63 -6.77 -16.23
C ALA A 59 8.15 -6.84 -15.86
N THR A 60 7.83 -7.47 -14.72
CA THR A 60 6.46 -7.47 -14.21
C THR A 60 6.04 -6.07 -13.76
N GLU A 61 4.73 -5.80 -13.72
CA GLU A 61 4.21 -4.52 -13.22
C GLU A 61 4.75 -4.18 -11.81
N GLU A 62 4.84 -5.18 -10.92
CA GLU A 62 5.40 -5.03 -9.58
C GLU A 62 6.88 -4.62 -9.62
N GLN A 63 7.67 -5.26 -10.47
CA GLN A 63 9.09 -4.94 -10.66
C GLN A 63 9.30 -3.53 -11.21
N ILE A 64 8.45 -3.13 -12.17
CA ILE A 64 8.46 -1.78 -12.75
C ILE A 64 8.09 -0.75 -11.68
N LEU A 65 7.00 -0.98 -10.96
CA LEU A 65 6.52 -0.08 -9.91
C LEU A 65 7.57 0.09 -8.81
N LYS A 66 8.17 -1.01 -8.33
CA LYS A 66 9.25 -0.96 -7.35
C LYS A 66 10.41 -0.11 -7.84
N THR A 67 10.83 -0.28 -9.09
CA THR A 67 11.93 0.48 -9.69
C THR A 67 11.63 1.97 -9.79
N GLN A 68 10.40 2.33 -10.20
CA GLN A 68 9.96 3.71 -10.28
C GLN A 68 9.90 4.37 -8.89
N ILE A 69 9.40 3.65 -7.88
CA ILE A 69 9.38 4.11 -6.50
C ILE A 69 10.81 4.33 -5.99
N GLU A 70 11.73 3.38 -6.17
CA GLU A 70 13.13 3.54 -5.74
C GLU A 70 13.81 4.76 -6.40
N LYS A 71 13.56 4.99 -7.70
CA LYS A 71 14.05 6.19 -8.40
C LYS A 71 13.47 7.48 -7.82
N ALA A 72 12.20 7.47 -7.42
CA ALA A 72 11.49 8.65 -6.94
C ALA A 72 11.69 8.92 -5.43
N LYS A 73 12.02 7.90 -4.62
CA LYS A 73 12.28 8.02 -3.17
C LYS A 73 13.13 9.24 -2.79
N PRO A 74 14.34 9.45 -3.33
CA PRO A 74 15.18 10.59 -2.93
C PRO A 74 14.54 11.95 -3.25
N LEU A 75 13.65 12.02 -4.25
CA LEU A 75 12.98 13.26 -4.66
C LEU A 75 11.80 13.62 -3.76
N VAL A 76 11.15 12.62 -3.14
CA VAL A 76 9.93 12.82 -2.36
C VAL A 76 10.13 12.68 -0.84
N GLN A 77 11.26 12.11 -0.41
CA GLN A 77 11.47 11.76 1.00
C GLN A 77 11.40 12.97 1.94
N ASP A 78 11.97 14.11 1.55
CA ASP A 78 11.95 15.32 2.39
C ASP A 78 10.58 15.96 2.47
N THR A 79 9.79 15.90 1.38
CA THR A 79 8.39 16.31 1.37
C THR A 79 7.56 15.42 2.30
N LEU A 80 7.74 14.09 2.20
CA LEU A 80 6.99 13.13 2.99
C LEU A 80 7.32 13.17 4.48
N LYS A 81 8.56 13.52 4.88
CA LYS A 81 8.91 13.73 6.29
C LYS A 81 8.04 14.80 6.97
N LYS A 82 7.77 15.89 6.24
CA LYS A 82 6.99 17.05 6.73
C LYS A 82 5.49 16.92 6.51
N ALA A 83 5.07 15.91 5.76
CA ALA A 83 3.67 15.69 5.43
C ALA A 83 2.85 15.26 6.66
N ASP A 84 1.56 15.52 6.61
CA ASP A 84 0.57 14.99 7.53
C ASP A 84 0.38 13.46 7.35
N ASP A 85 -0.24 12.79 8.31
CA ASP A 85 -0.29 11.33 8.33
C ASP A 85 -1.17 10.74 7.20
N ASP A 86 -2.22 11.42 6.75
CA ASP A 86 -3.01 10.97 5.59
C ASP A 86 -2.17 10.99 4.32
N THR A 87 -1.39 12.05 4.11
CA THR A 87 -0.45 12.12 3.00
C THR A 87 0.60 11.01 3.10
N LYS A 88 1.17 10.78 4.29
CA LYS A 88 2.15 9.69 4.50
C LYS A 88 1.55 8.32 4.18
N GLN A 89 0.33 8.05 4.63
CA GLN A 89 -0.39 6.81 4.38
C GLN A 89 -0.74 6.62 2.90
N LYS A 90 -1.18 7.69 2.21
CA LYS A 90 -1.44 7.66 0.77
C LYS A 90 -0.19 7.27 -0.03
N TYR A 91 0.98 7.70 0.43
CA TYR A 91 2.27 7.42 -0.19
C TYR A 91 3.07 6.36 0.58
N SER A 92 2.38 5.41 1.23
CA SER A 92 3.00 4.35 2.06
C SER A 92 4.06 3.53 1.32
N ALA A 93 3.93 3.37 0.00
CA ALA A 93 4.88 2.63 -0.84
C ALA A 93 6.29 3.24 -0.87
N PHE A 94 6.44 4.53 -0.50
CA PHE A 94 7.74 5.19 -0.42
C PHE A 94 8.50 4.94 0.89
N TYR A 95 7.88 4.27 1.86
CA TYR A 95 8.50 3.92 3.13
C TYR A 95 9.10 2.51 3.11
N PRO A 96 10.13 2.23 3.93
CA PRO A 96 10.71 0.88 4.01
C PRO A 96 9.64 -0.17 4.35
N ASN A 97 9.69 -1.32 3.67
CA ASN A 97 8.79 -2.42 3.96
C ASN A 97 9.30 -3.18 5.19
N TYR A 98 8.42 -3.47 6.14
CA TYR A 98 8.77 -4.24 7.35
C TYR A 98 9.46 -5.58 7.01
N ARG A 99 9.02 -6.25 5.94
CA ARG A 99 9.56 -7.55 5.52
C ARG A 99 11.01 -7.46 5.04
N ASP A 100 11.40 -6.31 4.50
CA ASP A 100 12.73 -6.09 3.93
C ASP A 100 13.77 -5.72 5.01
N ASP A 101 13.32 -5.41 6.23
CA ASP A 101 14.23 -5.17 7.36
C ASP A 101 14.98 -6.46 7.74
N LYS A 102 16.24 -6.32 8.14
CA LYS A 102 17.07 -7.44 8.63
C LYS A 102 16.53 -7.95 9.97
N ASP A 103 16.76 -9.23 10.26
CA ASP A 103 16.24 -9.87 11.49
C ASP A 103 16.83 -9.28 12.79
N GLY A 104 17.97 -8.58 12.71
CA GLY A 104 18.56 -7.83 13.83
C GLY A 104 18.14 -6.36 13.92
N TYR A 105 17.24 -5.88 13.05
CA TYR A 105 16.85 -4.47 13.04
C TYR A 105 16.14 -4.11 14.36
N THR A 106 16.55 -2.98 14.95
CA THR A 106 15.95 -2.44 16.17
C THR A 106 15.17 -1.18 15.82
N TYR A 107 13.84 -1.27 15.90
CA TYR A 107 12.93 -0.16 15.66
C TYR A 107 13.01 0.86 16.78
N GLN A 108 12.97 2.13 16.40
CA GLN A 108 12.86 3.27 17.31
C GLN A 108 11.43 3.81 17.32
N VAL A 109 11.04 4.48 18.40
CA VAL A 109 9.75 5.17 18.46
C VAL A 109 9.67 6.22 17.35
N GLY A 110 8.58 6.20 16.61
CA GLY A 110 8.36 7.06 15.44
C GLY A 110 8.77 6.44 14.10
N ASP A 111 9.47 5.30 14.09
CA ASP A 111 9.83 4.62 12.84
C ASP A 111 8.59 4.28 12.02
N LEU A 112 8.64 4.58 10.71
CA LEU A 112 7.57 4.30 9.78
C LEU A 112 7.90 3.05 8.96
N ARG A 113 6.94 2.11 8.88
CA ARG A 113 7.05 0.91 8.06
C ARG A 113 5.79 0.63 7.27
N SER A 114 5.98 0.34 5.99
CA SER A 114 4.91 -0.08 5.09
C SER A 114 4.77 -1.59 5.12
N GLN A 115 3.54 -2.07 5.15
CA GLN A 115 3.25 -3.49 5.00
C GLN A 115 1.88 -3.66 4.33
N TYR A 116 1.87 -4.34 3.19
CA TYR A 116 0.68 -4.51 2.34
C TYR A 116 -0.03 -3.19 2.01
N GLY A 117 0.74 -2.11 1.80
CA GLY A 117 0.21 -0.78 1.49
C GLY A 117 -0.30 0.01 2.71
N ILE A 118 -0.27 -0.57 3.91
CA ILE A 118 -0.64 0.11 5.16
C ILE A 118 0.64 0.63 5.82
N LEU A 119 0.61 1.88 6.28
CA LEU A 119 1.74 2.51 6.95
C LEU A 119 1.52 2.46 8.46
N TYR A 120 2.54 2.00 9.16
CA TYR A 120 2.54 1.86 10.62
C TYR A 120 3.64 2.72 11.22
N ARG A 121 3.38 3.26 12.41
CA ARG A 121 4.35 3.98 13.23
C ARG A 121 4.70 3.15 14.45
N CYS A 122 5.99 3.01 14.71
CA CYS A 122 6.48 2.32 15.90
C CYS A 122 6.21 3.16 17.16
N LYS A 123 5.58 2.55 18.17
CA LYS A 123 5.27 3.16 19.46
C LYS A 123 6.31 2.86 20.54
N LYS A 124 7.05 1.76 20.40
CA LYS A 124 7.94 1.24 21.43
C LYS A 124 9.17 0.59 20.81
N VAL A 125 10.35 0.91 21.36
CA VAL A 125 11.62 0.32 20.91
C VAL A 125 11.56 -1.21 21.05
N HIS A 126 11.85 -1.91 19.96
CA HIS A 126 11.86 -3.37 19.92
C HIS A 126 12.69 -3.89 18.74
N LYS A 127 12.99 -5.18 18.75
CA LYS A 127 13.59 -5.86 17.59
C LYS A 127 12.51 -6.48 16.73
N LYS A 128 12.82 -6.72 15.45
CA LYS A 128 11.95 -7.48 14.54
C LYS A 128 11.57 -8.82 15.19
N ASP A 129 10.27 -9.03 15.34
CA ASP A 129 9.68 -10.21 15.99
C ASP A 129 8.32 -10.53 15.33
N TYR A 130 7.96 -11.80 15.25
CA TYR A 130 6.65 -12.26 14.80
C TYR A 130 5.52 -11.86 15.78
N GLN A 131 5.82 -11.68 17.07
CA GLN A 131 4.84 -11.18 18.04
C GLN A 131 4.65 -9.67 17.98
N ALA A 132 5.60 -8.96 17.37
CA ALA A 132 5.58 -7.51 17.20
C ALA A 132 5.28 -7.10 15.75
N LEU A 133 4.53 -7.92 15.01
CA LEU A 133 4.15 -7.58 13.63
C LEU A 133 3.26 -6.33 13.59
N PRO A 134 3.50 -5.39 12.65
CA PRO A 134 2.71 -4.16 12.55
C PRO A 134 1.20 -4.36 12.48
N GLN A 135 0.73 -5.36 11.72
CA GLN A 135 -0.69 -5.64 11.56
C GLN A 135 -1.40 -6.18 12.82
N LEU A 136 -0.66 -6.60 13.85
CA LEU A 136 -1.27 -7.04 15.12
C LEU A 136 -1.76 -5.86 15.96
N LEU A 137 -1.36 -4.63 15.61
CA LEU A 137 -1.75 -3.38 16.30
C LEU A 137 -1.63 -3.45 17.84
N GLY A 138 -0.63 -4.21 18.31
CA GLY A 138 -0.34 -4.38 19.73
C GLY A 138 0.35 -3.18 20.36
N GLU A 139 1.16 -3.42 21.38
CA GLU A 139 1.90 -2.36 22.08
C GLU A 139 2.96 -1.67 21.21
N TYR A 140 3.40 -2.31 20.11
CA TYR A 140 4.56 -1.88 19.33
C TYR A 140 4.25 -0.94 18.16
N TRP A 141 3.04 -0.97 17.62
CA TRP A 141 2.69 -0.27 16.38
C TRP A 141 1.33 0.43 16.44
N GLU A 142 1.19 1.52 15.71
CA GLU A 142 -0.09 2.17 15.41
C GLU A 142 -0.24 2.38 13.90
N LEU A 143 -1.48 2.52 13.44
CA LEU A 143 -1.76 2.94 12.07
C LEU A 143 -1.42 4.42 11.90
N VAL A 144 -0.77 4.75 10.79
CA VAL A 144 -0.54 6.14 10.39
C VAL A 144 -1.77 6.60 9.61
N LYS A 145 -2.64 7.36 10.26
CA LYS A 145 -3.82 8.00 9.66
C LYS A 145 -4.08 9.31 10.40
N ASN A 146 -4.35 10.43 9.70
CA ASN A 146 -4.85 11.62 10.41
C ASN A 146 -6.28 11.43 10.87
N LYS A 147 -6.99 10.44 10.31
CA LYS A 147 -8.35 10.15 10.73
C LYS A 147 -8.31 9.48 12.10
N PRO A 148 -8.76 10.13 13.18
CA PRO A 148 -9.51 9.37 14.19
C PRO A 148 -10.56 8.55 13.43
N ASP A 149 -11.04 7.44 13.99
CA ASP A 149 -12.29 6.85 13.51
C ASP A 149 -13.22 8.04 13.25
N LYS A 150 -13.66 8.24 11.98
CA LYS A 150 -14.42 9.43 11.59
C LYS A 150 -15.38 9.69 12.73
N PRO A 151 -15.54 10.94 13.23
CA PRO A 151 -16.49 11.17 14.31
C PRO A 151 -17.76 10.43 13.91
N LYS A 152 -18.10 9.36 14.66
CA LYS A 152 -19.37 8.64 14.48
C LYS A 152 -20.33 9.79 14.35
N ASN A 153 -20.94 9.95 13.16
CA ASN A 153 -21.82 11.08 12.89
C ASN A 153 -22.64 11.27 14.17
N PRO A 154 -22.61 12.44 14.84
CA PRO A 154 -23.10 12.55 16.22
C PRO A 154 -24.57 12.15 16.35
N ASN A 155 -25.28 12.07 15.22
CA ASN A 155 -26.65 11.59 15.12
C ASN A 155 -26.79 10.06 14.96
N LEU A 156 -25.69 9.34 14.69
CA LEU A 156 -25.64 7.88 14.72
C LEU A 156 -25.77 7.37 16.16
N PRO A 157 -26.44 6.23 16.35
CA PRO A 157 -26.51 5.58 17.66
C PRO A 157 -25.12 5.13 18.13
N LYS A 158 -24.91 5.14 19.45
CA LYS A 158 -23.65 4.75 20.08
C LYS A 158 -23.28 3.29 19.77
N GLU A 159 -24.30 2.44 19.71
CA GLU A 159 -24.21 1.01 19.43
C GLU A 159 -24.74 0.68 18.02
N LYS A 160 -24.25 -0.42 17.44
CA LYS A 160 -24.66 -0.87 16.10
C LYS A 160 -26.14 -1.28 16.13
N PRO A 161 -27.01 -0.64 15.32
CA PRO A 161 -28.41 -1.04 15.23
C PRO A 161 -28.56 -2.46 14.68
N ALA A 162 -29.64 -3.14 15.05
CA ALA A 162 -30.04 -4.37 14.41
C ALA A 162 -30.39 -4.14 12.93
N PHE A 163 -30.28 -5.20 12.12
CA PHE A 163 -30.77 -5.17 10.75
C PHE A 163 -32.28 -4.94 10.71
N TYR A 164 -32.73 -4.25 9.67
CA TYR A 164 -34.16 -4.10 9.40
C TYR A 164 -34.81 -5.46 9.11
N GLU A 165 -35.89 -5.74 9.83
CA GLU A 165 -36.80 -6.87 9.64
C GLU A 165 -38.18 -6.37 9.18
N ALA A 166 -38.76 -7.01 8.16
CA ALA A 166 -40.03 -6.60 7.56
C ALA A 166 -41.26 -6.90 8.45
N ASP A 167 -41.18 -7.91 9.31
CA ASP A 167 -42.30 -8.33 10.15
C ASP A 167 -42.31 -7.67 11.55
N LYS A 168 -41.30 -6.84 11.83
CA LYS A 168 -41.13 -6.16 13.11
C LYS A 168 -41.79 -4.78 13.08
N THR A 169 -42.49 -4.43 14.15
CA THR A 169 -43.02 -3.07 14.35
C THR A 169 -41.96 -2.20 15.02
N TYR A 170 -41.67 -1.04 14.44
CA TYR A 170 -40.71 -0.07 14.99
C TYR A 170 -41.43 1.12 15.63
N ALA A 171 -40.93 1.58 16.77
CA ALA A 171 -41.37 2.81 17.40
C ALA A 171 -40.69 4.03 16.77
N ILE A 172 -41.30 5.22 16.90
CA ILE A 172 -40.64 6.47 16.52
C ILE A 172 -39.36 6.64 17.37
N GLY A 173 -38.24 6.95 16.71
CA GLY A 173 -36.92 7.05 17.31
C GLY A 173 -36.05 5.80 17.17
N ASP A 174 -36.63 4.65 16.78
CA ASP A 174 -35.86 3.42 16.57
C ASP A 174 -34.88 3.57 15.41
N TYR A 175 -33.67 3.02 15.60
CA TYR A 175 -32.65 2.94 14.58
C TYR A 175 -32.58 1.52 14.00
N VAL A 176 -32.40 1.42 12.69
CA VAL A 176 -32.19 0.14 11.99
C VAL A 176 -31.07 0.25 10.96
N LEU A 177 -30.43 -0.88 10.66
CA LEU A 177 -29.46 -1.00 9.59
C LEU A 177 -30.13 -1.61 8.35
N PHE A 178 -30.06 -0.90 7.22
CA PHE A 178 -30.50 -1.40 5.92
C PHE A 178 -29.33 -1.30 4.93
N GLY A 179 -28.70 -2.44 4.63
CA GLY A 179 -27.41 -2.48 3.95
C GLY A 179 -26.30 -1.93 4.85
N ASP A 180 -25.60 -0.89 4.36
CA ASP A 180 -24.56 -0.16 5.11
C ASP A 180 -25.07 1.16 5.73
N LYS A 181 -26.38 1.42 5.68
CA LYS A 181 -26.97 2.70 6.11
C LYS A 181 -27.84 2.55 7.34
N VAL A 182 -27.73 3.52 8.25
CA VAL A 182 -28.57 3.65 9.43
C VAL A 182 -29.73 4.59 9.15
N TYR A 183 -30.94 4.13 9.46
CA TYR A 183 -32.16 4.89 9.35
C TYR A 183 -32.83 5.03 10.72
N ARG A 184 -33.53 6.15 10.95
CA ARG A 184 -34.33 6.41 12.14
C ARG A 184 -35.80 6.51 11.78
N ARG A 185 -36.68 5.85 12.53
CA ARG A 185 -38.13 5.99 12.37
C ARG A 185 -38.58 7.36 12.89
N ILE A 186 -39.34 8.14 12.11
CA ILE A 186 -39.63 9.55 12.45
C ILE A 186 -41.10 9.93 12.65
N ASN A 187 -42.05 9.33 11.92
CA ASN A 187 -43.42 9.88 11.86
C ASN A 187 -44.50 9.01 12.51
N LYS A 188 -44.46 7.69 12.35
CA LYS A 188 -45.49 6.78 12.88
C LYS A 188 -44.88 5.46 13.28
N SER A 189 -45.24 4.94 14.45
CA SER A 189 -44.89 3.56 14.83
C SER A 189 -45.55 2.57 13.88
N GLY A 190 -44.82 1.56 13.43
CA GLY A 190 -45.29 0.62 12.41
C GLY A 190 -44.18 0.18 11.47
N ASN A 191 -44.56 -0.58 10.45
CA ASN A 191 -43.64 -1.02 9.42
C ASN A 191 -44.27 -1.07 8.01
N ASP A 192 -45.08 -0.06 7.70
CA ASP A 192 -45.85 0.04 6.46
C ASP A 192 -44.96 0.27 5.19
N GLY A 193 -43.63 0.18 5.32
CA GLY A 193 -42.66 0.41 4.25
C GLY A 193 -41.20 0.33 4.72
N SER A 194 -40.31 -0.15 3.83
CA SER A 194 -38.88 -0.32 4.14
C SER A 194 -38.16 1.03 4.31
N PRO A 195 -37.05 1.09 5.09
CA PRO A 195 -36.28 2.32 5.30
C PRO A 195 -35.76 2.98 4.02
N PHE A 196 -35.50 2.19 2.99
CA PHE A 196 -35.04 2.69 1.70
C PHE A 196 -36.19 3.24 0.84
N SER A 197 -37.35 2.58 0.85
CA SER A 197 -38.48 2.90 -0.04
C SER A 197 -39.50 3.87 0.55
N ASP A 198 -39.45 4.11 1.86
CA ASP A 198 -40.40 4.96 2.59
C ASP A 198 -39.70 6.11 3.34
N PRO A 199 -39.20 7.12 2.60
CA PRO A 199 -38.54 8.29 3.21
C PRO A 199 -39.52 9.17 3.99
N LYS A 200 -40.84 8.90 3.93
CA LYS A 200 -41.84 9.61 4.73
C LYS A 200 -41.83 9.14 6.17
N ASN A 201 -41.52 7.88 6.45
CA ASN A 201 -41.49 7.36 7.81
C ASN A 201 -40.09 7.04 8.32
N TRP A 202 -39.08 7.04 7.44
CA TRP A 202 -37.69 6.77 7.75
C TRP A 202 -36.78 7.91 7.32
N GLU A 203 -35.92 8.34 8.22
CA GLU A 203 -34.87 9.33 7.97
C GLU A 203 -33.52 8.63 7.84
N LEU A 204 -32.78 8.91 6.77
CA LEU A 204 -31.40 8.45 6.62
C LEU A 204 -30.50 9.26 7.56
N ILE A 205 -29.88 8.58 8.53
CA ILE A 205 -28.97 9.21 9.50
C ILE A 205 -27.55 9.23 8.95
N GLY A 206 -27.10 8.14 8.31
CA GLY A 206 -25.78 8.06 7.73
C GLY A 206 -25.37 6.63 7.37
N LYS A 207 -24.11 6.46 6.98
CA LYS A 207 -23.49 5.16 6.74
C LYS A 207 -22.88 4.63 8.04
N TRP A 208 -23.13 3.36 8.37
CA TRP A 208 -22.39 2.65 9.41
C TRP A 208 -21.02 2.26 8.85
N GLU A 209 -19.96 2.77 9.46
CA GLU A 209 -18.58 2.40 9.16
C GLU A 209 -18.06 1.58 10.34
N GLU A 210 -17.57 0.37 10.08
CA GLU A 210 -16.97 -0.51 11.09
C GLU A 210 -15.57 -0.06 11.49
#